data_AF-A0A2A9EZH7-F1
#
_entry.id   AF-A0A2A9EZH7-F1
#
_cell.length_a   1.000
_cell.length_b   1.000
_cell.length_c   1.000
_cell.angle_alpha   90.00
_cell.angle_beta   90.00
_cell.angle_gamma   90.00
#
_symmetry.space_group_name_H-M   'P 1'
#
loop_
_entity.id
_entity.type
_entity.pdbx_description
1 polymer ?
#
loop_
_entity_poly.entity_id
_entity_poly.type
_entity_poly.pdbx_seq_one_letter_code
_entity_poly.pdbx_strand_id
1 'polypeptide(L)'
;MTTTTPEPFRLVSTWLLRAPAPVVWRLLADPGFTWPGWWPLLRTVDTHPRTDADGRAAPGASVTLRVRSPAGRALQVRLALDAVTPPGDVDGVGHARFTADGDLAGTALVVVRPVPGGCVVALRWDVTPAADHPGLAAHRHLSTLAHAAVMRAGEAGLRRHLRRTTAPTGRHQR
;
A
#
# COMPACT_ATOMS: atom_id res chain seq x y z
N MET A 1 -7.58 35.57 -11.86
CA MET A 1 -6.57 34.62 -11.36
C MET A 1 -6.92 33.24 -11.91
N THR A 2 -6.17 32.72 -12.86
CA THR A 2 -6.33 31.35 -13.37
C THR A 2 -5.74 30.39 -12.33
N THR A 3 -6.59 29.81 -11.49
CA THR A 3 -6.21 28.70 -10.62
C THR A 3 -5.85 27.53 -11.53
N THR A 4 -4.56 27.31 -11.75
CA THR A 4 -4.08 26.14 -12.49
C THR A 4 -4.30 24.93 -11.59
N THR A 5 -5.31 24.12 -11.92
CA THR A 5 -5.55 22.86 -11.21
C THR A 5 -4.30 21.98 -11.36
N PRO A 6 -3.69 21.51 -10.27
CA PRO A 6 -2.50 20.66 -10.36
C PRO A 6 -2.79 19.39 -11.16
N GLU A 7 -1.87 19.02 -12.05
CA GLU A 7 -2.03 17.85 -12.91
C GLU A 7 -2.02 16.56 -12.07
N PRO A 8 -2.98 15.64 -12.27
CA PRO A 8 -3.04 14.40 -11.53
C PRO A 8 -1.85 13.48 -11.86
N PHE A 9 -1.48 12.66 -10.89
CA PHE A 9 -0.56 11.54 -11.03
C PHE A 9 -1.32 10.24 -11.24
N ARG A 10 -0.80 9.43 -12.18
CA ARG A 10 -1.14 8.01 -12.29
C ARG A 10 0.12 7.21 -12.07
N LEU A 11 0.23 6.59 -10.90
CA LEU A 11 1.43 5.85 -10.48
C LEU A 11 1.07 4.38 -10.33
N VAL A 12 1.82 3.51 -10.98
CA VAL A 12 1.58 2.06 -10.98
C VAL A 12 2.83 1.35 -10.51
N SER A 13 2.66 0.37 -9.63
CA SER A 13 3.71 -0.54 -9.18
C SER A 13 3.21 -1.97 -9.25
N THR A 14 4.10 -2.90 -9.59
CA THR A 14 3.79 -4.32 -9.69
C THR A 14 4.88 -5.11 -9.00
N TRP A 15 4.49 -5.95 -8.05
CA TRP A 15 5.39 -6.76 -7.24
C TRP A 15 5.15 -8.23 -7.54
N LEU A 16 6.21 -8.96 -7.87
CA LEU A 16 6.17 -10.41 -8.00
C LEU A 16 6.70 -11.05 -6.71
N LEU A 17 5.85 -11.84 -6.04
CA LEU A 17 6.15 -12.43 -4.73
C LEU A 17 6.07 -13.95 -4.81
N ARG A 18 7.09 -14.62 -4.23
CA ARG A 18 7.12 -16.08 -4.07
C ARG A 18 6.34 -16.50 -2.82
N ALA A 19 5.05 -16.22 -2.80
CA ALA A 19 4.14 -16.60 -1.73
C ALA A 19 2.71 -16.75 -2.29
N PRO A 20 1.87 -17.61 -1.70
CA PRO A 20 0.47 -17.74 -2.12
C PRO A 20 -0.30 -16.43 -1.95
N ALA A 21 -1.21 -16.12 -2.89
CA ALA A 21 -2.05 -14.92 -2.85
C ALA A 21 -2.81 -14.75 -1.52
N PRO A 22 -3.42 -15.79 -0.91
CA PRO A 22 -4.10 -15.65 0.39
C PRO A 22 -3.17 -15.22 1.53
N VAL A 23 -1.91 -15.67 1.53
CA VAL A 23 -0.93 -15.30 2.56
C VAL A 23 -0.55 -13.83 2.44
N VAL A 24 -0.28 -13.37 1.22
CA VAL A 24 0.03 -11.96 0.94
C VAL A 24 -1.19 -11.07 1.23
N TRP A 25 -2.37 -11.53 0.85
CA TRP A 25 -3.62 -10.82 1.09
C TRP A 25 -3.85 -10.52 2.57
N ARG A 26 -3.68 -11.50 3.46
CA ARG A 26 -3.85 -11.27 4.91
C ARG A 26 -2.93 -10.18 5.47
N LEU A 27 -1.72 -10.03 4.93
CA LEU A 27 -0.78 -8.99 5.35
C LEU A 27 -1.20 -7.60 4.86
N LEU A 28 -1.77 -7.54 3.65
CA LEU A 28 -2.24 -6.28 3.06
C LEU A 28 -3.59 -5.85 3.64
N ALA A 29 -4.49 -6.81 3.92
CA ALA A 29 -5.81 -6.59 4.50
C ALA A 29 -5.83 -6.63 6.04
N ASP A 30 -4.66 -6.49 6.68
CA ASP A 30 -4.56 -6.40 8.13
C ASP A 30 -5.29 -5.16 8.66
N PRO A 31 -6.29 -5.31 9.57
CA PRO A 31 -7.08 -4.19 10.07
C PRO A 31 -6.26 -3.19 10.90
N GLY A 32 -5.13 -3.63 11.46
CA GLY A 32 -4.18 -2.76 12.16
C GLY A 32 -3.29 -1.93 11.24
N PHE A 33 -3.37 -2.14 9.92
CA PHE A 33 -2.50 -1.50 8.93
C PHE A 33 -1.01 -1.59 9.31
N THR A 34 -0.56 -2.76 9.78
CA THR A 34 0.80 -3.01 10.30
C THR A 34 1.89 -2.99 9.22
N TRP A 35 1.59 -2.47 8.03
CA TRP A 35 2.52 -2.31 6.91
C TRP A 35 3.85 -1.65 7.32
N PRO A 36 3.89 -0.61 8.18
CA PRO A 36 5.16 -0.03 8.64
C PRO A 36 6.13 -1.00 9.30
N GLY A 37 5.65 -2.13 9.85
CA GLY A 37 6.49 -3.18 10.43
C GLY A 37 7.39 -3.88 9.41
N TRP A 38 7.03 -3.86 8.12
CA TRP A 38 7.85 -4.41 7.04
C TRP A 38 8.15 -3.42 5.92
N TRP A 39 7.42 -2.31 5.82
CA TRP A 39 7.58 -1.26 4.82
C TRP A 39 8.27 -0.03 5.43
N PRO A 40 9.62 0.08 5.32
CA PRO A 40 10.43 0.94 6.17
C PRO A 40 10.24 2.45 5.96
N LEU A 41 9.65 2.86 4.84
CA LEU A 41 9.41 4.27 4.50
C LEU A 41 8.00 4.75 4.91
N LEU A 42 7.18 3.87 5.49
CA LEU A 42 5.90 4.21 6.08
C LEU A 42 6.02 4.35 7.60
N ARG A 43 5.25 5.25 8.18
CA ARG A 43 4.99 5.33 9.62
C ARG A 43 3.50 5.53 9.82
N THR A 44 2.91 4.78 10.74
CA THR A 44 1.55 5.03 11.19
C THR A 44 1.54 6.27 12.06
N VAL A 45 0.66 7.21 11.75
CA VAL A 45 0.35 8.36 12.59
C VAL A 45 -0.90 8.06 13.41
N ASP A 46 -1.93 7.53 12.75
CA ASP A 46 -3.20 7.17 13.38
C ASP A 46 -3.88 6.02 12.62
N THR A 47 -4.74 5.27 13.31
CA THR A 47 -5.52 4.16 12.75
C THR A 47 -6.92 4.13 13.32
N HIS A 48 -7.89 3.97 12.43
CA HIS A 48 -9.27 3.65 12.79
C HIS A 48 -9.61 2.28 12.20
N PRO A 49 -9.29 1.18 12.91
CA PRO A 49 -9.53 -0.16 12.42
C PRO A 49 -11.05 -0.43 12.34
N ARG A 50 -11.44 -1.20 11.34
CA ARG A 50 -12.76 -1.80 11.24
C ARG A 50 -12.61 -3.17 10.60
N THR A 51 -13.28 -4.17 11.13
CA THR A 51 -13.12 -5.57 10.71
C THR A 51 -14.38 -6.15 10.10
N ASP A 52 -14.21 -7.08 9.16
CA ASP A 52 -15.27 -7.99 8.72
C ASP A 52 -15.41 -9.17 9.69
N ALA A 53 -16.31 -10.11 9.37
CA ALA A 53 -16.54 -11.31 10.18
C ALA A 53 -15.31 -12.24 10.27
N ASP A 54 -14.37 -12.13 9.33
CA ASP A 54 -13.14 -12.93 9.27
C ASP A 54 -11.94 -12.19 9.88
N GLY A 55 -12.17 -11.04 10.54
CA GLY A 55 -11.13 -10.25 11.20
C GLY A 55 -10.22 -9.47 10.24
N ARG A 56 -10.60 -9.29 8.98
CA ARG A 56 -9.85 -8.52 7.97
C ARG A 56 -10.35 -7.08 7.93
N ALA A 57 -9.53 -6.15 7.43
CA ALA A 57 -9.94 -4.76 7.20
C ALA A 57 -11.23 -4.69 6.36
N ALA A 58 -12.24 -3.98 6.87
CA ALA A 58 -13.53 -3.79 6.23
C ALA A 58 -13.76 -2.33 5.83
N PRO A 59 -14.69 -2.05 4.89
CA PRO A 59 -14.99 -0.69 4.46
C PRO A 59 -15.28 0.25 5.63
N GLY A 60 -14.67 1.44 5.60
CA GLY A 60 -14.66 2.42 6.68
C GLY A 60 -13.45 2.30 7.63
N ALA A 61 -12.65 1.23 7.54
CA ALA A 61 -11.33 1.20 8.16
C ALA A 61 -10.44 2.29 7.53
N SER A 62 -9.60 2.95 8.32
CA SER A 62 -8.65 3.93 7.79
C SER A 62 -7.34 3.99 8.55
N VAL A 63 -6.31 4.50 7.88
CA VAL A 63 -4.98 4.74 8.44
C VAL A 63 -4.43 6.06 7.92
N THR A 64 -3.84 6.85 8.81
CA THR A 64 -3.03 8.01 8.45
C THR A 64 -1.57 7.61 8.44
N LEU A 65 -0.93 7.71 7.28
CA LEU A 65 0.45 7.33 7.05
C LEU A 65 1.30 8.56 6.82
N ARG A 66 2.46 8.60 7.46
CA ARG A 66 3.57 9.47 7.08
C ARG A 66 4.54 8.71 6.19
N VAL A 67 4.59 9.08 4.92
CA VAL A 67 5.49 8.51 3.91
C VAL A 67 6.76 9.35 3.83
N ARG A 68 7.90 8.77 4.23
CA ARG A 68 9.20 9.45 4.11
C ARG A 68 9.79 9.16 2.74
N SER A 69 9.98 10.20 1.93
CA SER A 69 10.74 10.08 0.71
C SER A 69 12.26 10.11 1.01
N PRO A 70 13.09 9.42 0.22
CA PRO A 70 14.54 9.54 0.32
C PRO A 70 15.07 10.96 0.07
N ALA A 71 14.28 11.84 -0.55
CA ALA A 71 14.62 13.24 -0.83
C ALA A 71 14.37 14.19 0.37
N GLY A 72 14.21 13.66 1.59
CA GLY A 72 14.03 14.44 2.82
C GLY A 72 12.63 15.01 3.04
N ARG A 73 11.71 14.89 2.07
CA ARG A 73 10.31 15.29 2.21
C ARG A 73 9.49 14.15 2.82
N ALA A 74 8.57 14.49 3.72
CA ALA A 74 7.57 13.55 4.22
C ALA A 74 6.19 13.98 3.72
N LEU A 75 5.39 13.02 3.28
CA LEU A 75 3.99 13.24 2.94
C LEU A 75 3.11 12.60 4.01
N GLN A 76 2.03 13.27 4.38
CA GLN A 76 0.98 12.71 5.20
C GLN A 76 -0.23 12.38 4.31
N VAL A 77 -0.59 11.10 4.26
CA VAL A 77 -1.71 10.62 3.47
C VAL A 77 -2.58 9.76 4.36
N ARG A 78 -3.86 10.09 4.44
CA ARG A 78 -4.88 9.23 5.02
C ARG A 78 -5.45 8.34 3.93
N LEU A 79 -5.57 7.05 4.23
CA LEU A 79 -6.18 6.04 3.38
C LEU A 79 -7.42 5.50 4.08
N ALA A 80 -8.58 5.68 3.48
CA ALA A 80 -9.84 5.08 3.92
C ALA A 80 -10.22 3.95 2.98
N LEU A 81 -10.48 2.75 3.51
CA LEU A 81 -10.89 1.59 2.73
C LEU A 81 -12.35 1.77 2.28
N ASP A 82 -12.56 1.88 0.97
CA ASP A 82 -13.89 2.07 0.37
C ASP A 82 -14.56 0.72 0.08
N ALA A 83 -13.78 -0.21 -0.49
CA ALA A 83 -14.27 -1.48 -0.99
C ALA A 83 -13.18 -2.53 -0.89
N VAL A 84 -13.59 -3.76 -0.56
CA VAL A 84 -12.69 -4.90 -0.45
C VAL A 84 -13.39 -6.17 -0.93
N THR A 85 -12.67 -6.97 -1.70
CA THR A 85 -13.08 -8.29 -2.16
C THR A 85 -11.89 -9.23 -1.92
N PRO A 86 -11.94 -10.14 -0.95
CA PRO A 86 -10.84 -11.06 -0.69
C PRO A 86 -10.67 -12.07 -1.84
N PRO A 87 -9.48 -12.65 -2.02
CA PRO A 87 -9.27 -13.81 -2.90
C PRO A 87 -10.28 -14.92 -2.59
N GLY A 88 -11.16 -15.22 -3.54
CA GLY A 88 -12.13 -16.32 -3.44
C GLY A 88 -11.64 -17.60 -4.12
N ASP A 89 -12.46 -18.65 -4.07
CA ASP A 89 -12.10 -19.97 -4.60
C ASP A 89 -12.05 -20.05 -6.13
N VAL A 90 -12.74 -19.14 -6.83
CA VAL A 90 -12.94 -19.22 -8.29
C VAL A 90 -11.73 -18.71 -9.06
N ASP A 91 -11.32 -17.46 -8.85
CA ASP A 91 -10.21 -16.83 -9.57
C ASP A 91 -8.99 -16.50 -8.67
N GLY A 92 -9.16 -16.62 -7.35
CA GLY A 92 -8.13 -16.30 -6.36
C GLY A 92 -7.72 -14.83 -6.34
N VAL A 93 -8.48 -13.92 -6.96
CA VAL A 93 -8.09 -12.51 -7.09
C VAL A 93 -8.68 -11.67 -5.97
N GLY A 94 -7.80 -10.99 -5.22
CA GLY A 94 -8.19 -10.02 -4.19
C GLY A 94 -8.12 -8.59 -4.70
N HIS A 95 -9.09 -7.75 -4.32
CA HIS A 95 -9.19 -6.34 -4.69
C HIS A 95 -9.47 -5.48 -3.47
N ALA A 96 -8.72 -4.40 -3.29
CA ALA A 96 -9.01 -3.38 -2.28
C ALA A 96 -8.90 -1.99 -2.91
N ARG A 97 -9.86 -1.13 -2.62
CA ARG A 97 -9.90 0.25 -3.08
C ARG A 97 -9.92 1.18 -1.88
N PHE A 98 -9.08 2.20 -1.92
CA PHE A 98 -8.99 3.23 -0.91
C PHE A 98 -9.26 4.61 -1.51
N THR A 99 -9.93 5.47 -0.74
CA THR A 99 -9.85 6.92 -0.92
C THR A 99 -8.61 7.44 -0.19
N ALA A 100 -7.86 8.30 -0.86
CA ALA A 100 -6.71 9.00 -0.31
C ALA A 100 -7.04 10.48 -0.06
N ASP A 101 -6.62 11.01 1.09
CA ASP A 101 -6.71 12.42 1.45
C ASP A 101 -5.46 12.91 2.22
N GLY A 102 -5.32 14.22 2.42
CA GLY A 102 -4.10 14.86 2.95
C GLY A 102 -3.27 15.50 1.85
N ASP A 103 -1.95 15.32 1.88
CA ASP A 103 -1.03 15.93 0.91
C ASP A 103 -1.25 15.43 -0.54
N LEU A 104 -1.90 14.27 -0.66
CA LEU A 104 -2.36 13.67 -1.92
C LEU A 104 -3.83 13.27 -1.77
N ALA A 105 -4.67 13.72 -2.70
CA ALA A 105 -6.10 13.39 -2.73
C ALA A 105 -6.45 12.56 -3.97
N GLY A 106 -7.25 11.51 -3.81
CA GLY A 106 -7.68 10.67 -4.93
C GLY A 106 -7.94 9.23 -4.51
N THR A 107 -7.45 8.27 -5.28
CA THR A 107 -7.75 6.85 -5.04
C THR A 107 -6.53 5.96 -5.15
N ALA A 108 -6.51 4.89 -4.37
CA ALA A 108 -5.55 3.80 -4.49
C ALA A 108 -6.28 2.48 -4.71
N LEU A 109 -5.77 1.67 -5.63
CA LEU A 109 -6.26 0.34 -5.95
C LEU A 109 -5.15 -0.67 -5.71
N VAL A 110 -5.48 -1.75 -5.00
CA VAL A 110 -4.60 -2.89 -4.77
C VAL A 110 -5.28 -4.13 -5.35
N VAL A 111 -4.54 -4.87 -6.17
CA VAL A 111 -4.98 -6.16 -6.72
C VAL A 111 -3.94 -7.21 -6.39
N VAL A 112 -4.37 -8.34 -5.84
CA VAL A 112 -3.52 -9.52 -5.59
C VAL A 112 -4.03 -10.66 -6.44
N ARG A 113 -3.20 -11.14 -7.36
CA ARG A 113 -3.56 -12.19 -8.33
C ARG A 113 -2.59 -13.37 -8.23
N PRO A 114 -3.08 -14.63 -8.20
CA PRO A 114 -2.22 -15.79 -8.24
C PRO A 114 -1.49 -15.88 -9.59
N VAL A 115 -0.25 -16.36 -9.56
CA VAL A 115 0.55 -16.72 -10.73
C VAL A 115 1.32 -18.01 -10.43
N PRO A 116 1.79 -18.75 -11.45
CA PRO A 116 2.68 -19.89 -11.22
C PRO A 116 3.86 -19.48 -10.31
N GLY A 117 4.04 -20.21 -9.19
CA GLY A 117 5.11 -19.96 -8.23
C GLY A 117 4.88 -18.83 -7.22
N GLY A 118 3.69 -18.21 -7.18
CA GLY A 118 3.36 -17.22 -6.15
C GLY A 118 2.18 -16.30 -6.51
N CYS A 119 2.38 -14.99 -6.35
CA CYS A 119 1.37 -14.00 -6.69
C CYS A 119 1.98 -12.70 -7.23
N VAL A 120 1.16 -11.94 -7.93
CA VAL A 120 1.42 -10.56 -8.32
C VAL A 120 0.58 -9.64 -7.45
N VAL A 121 1.20 -8.60 -6.88
CA VAL A 121 0.51 -7.47 -6.26
C VAL A 121 0.65 -6.27 -7.18
N ALA A 122 -0.47 -5.77 -7.70
CA ALA A 122 -0.51 -4.53 -8.47
C ALA A 122 -1.08 -3.41 -7.59
N LEU A 123 -0.37 -2.30 -7.49
CA LEU A 123 -0.80 -1.11 -6.78
C LEU A 123 -0.90 0.03 -7.79
N ARG A 124 -2.05 0.70 -7.83
CA ARG A 124 -2.28 1.89 -8.65
C ARG A 124 -2.72 3.04 -7.76
N TRP A 125 -2.13 4.19 -7.97
CA TRP A 125 -2.53 5.45 -7.36
C TRP A 125 -2.95 6.41 -8.47
N ASP A 126 -4.15 6.95 -8.35
CA ASP A 126 -4.67 8.04 -9.18
C ASP A 126 -4.97 9.20 -8.23
N VAL A 127 -4.02 10.13 -8.11
CA VAL A 127 -4.02 11.17 -7.06
C VAL A 127 -3.55 12.52 -7.56
N THR A 128 -4.07 13.57 -6.94
CA THR A 128 -3.69 14.96 -7.20
C THR A 128 -3.03 15.53 -5.94
N PRO A 129 -1.91 16.27 -6.06
CA PRO A 129 -1.36 17.01 -4.94
C PRO A 129 -2.34 18.02 -4.37
N ALA A 130 -2.34 18.17 -3.05
CA ALA A 130 -3.07 19.27 -2.42
C ALA A 130 -2.48 20.64 -2.83
N ALA A 131 -3.32 21.68 -2.77
CA ALA A 131 -2.99 23.01 -3.29
C ALA A 131 -1.82 23.70 -2.55
N ASP A 132 -1.60 23.34 -1.29
CA ASP A 132 -0.48 23.75 -0.44
C ASP A 132 0.82 22.98 -0.73
N HIS A 133 0.78 21.96 -1.59
CA HIS A 133 1.94 21.19 -2.04
C HIS A 133 2.19 21.27 -3.56
N PRO A 134 2.23 22.48 -4.16
CA PRO A 134 2.39 22.63 -5.61
C PRO A 134 3.73 22.08 -6.12
N GLY A 135 4.76 22.03 -5.25
CA GLY A 135 6.07 21.46 -5.56
C GLY A 135 6.03 19.98 -5.96
N LEU A 136 4.99 19.22 -5.57
CA LEU A 136 4.83 17.83 -6.01
C LEU A 136 4.53 17.76 -7.50
N ALA A 137 3.61 18.59 -8.00
CA ALA A 137 3.28 18.69 -9.41
C ALA A 137 4.41 19.35 -10.20
N ALA A 138 4.98 20.46 -9.69
CA ALA A 138 6.07 21.19 -10.34
C ALA A 138 7.33 20.33 -10.54
N HIS A 139 7.58 19.35 -9.66
CA HIS A 139 8.70 18.43 -9.76
C HIS A 139 8.23 16.99 -10.04
N ARG A 140 7.30 16.83 -11.00
CA ARG A 140 6.66 15.55 -11.36
C ARG A 140 7.64 14.38 -11.43
N HIS A 141 8.74 14.51 -12.17
CA HIS A 141 9.74 13.44 -12.31
C HIS A 141 10.37 13.03 -10.98
N LEU A 142 10.75 13.99 -10.13
CA LEU A 142 11.32 13.70 -8.81
C LEU A 142 10.28 13.04 -7.90
N SER A 143 9.03 13.49 -7.95
CA SER A 143 7.91 12.89 -7.23
C SER A 143 7.68 11.43 -7.66
N THR A 144 7.72 11.14 -8.96
CA THR A 144 7.62 9.78 -9.50
C THR A 144 8.79 8.89 -9.09
N LEU A 145 10.03 9.42 -9.10
CA LEU A 145 11.21 8.67 -8.63
C LEU A 145 11.14 8.38 -7.12
N ALA A 146 10.69 9.36 -6.34
CA ALA A 146 10.48 9.19 -4.90
C ALA A 146 9.41 8.12 -4.63
N HIS A 147 8.29 8.15 -5.36
CA HIS A 147 7.28 7.10 -5.28
C HIS A 147 7.86 5.72 -5.62
N ALA A 148 8.58 5.61 -6.74
CA ALA A 148 9.22 4.34 -7.13
C ALA A 148 10.21 3.82 -6.07
N ALA A 149 10.93 4.71 -5.38
CA ALA A 149 11.79 4.31 -4.26
C ALA A 149 11.00 3.79 -3.05
N VAL A 150 9.90 4.46 -2.67
CA VAL A 150 8.98 3.99 -1.62
C VAL A 150 8.41 2.61 -1.95
N MET A 151 7.97 2.42 -3.19
CA MET A 151 7.38 1.16 -3.65
C MET A 151 8.39 0.02 -3.70
N ARG A 152 9.63 0.26 -4.17
CA ARG A 152 10.72 -0.72 -4.14
C ARG A 152 11.09 -1.13 -2.72
N ALA A 153 11.14 -0.18 -1.79
CA ALA A 153 11.40 -0.47 -0.38
C ALA A 153 10.27 -1.32 0.24
N GLY A 154 9.02 -1.08 -0.15
CA GLY A 154 7.87 -1.89 0.24
C GLY A 154 7.95 -3.32 -0.25
N GLU A 155 8.19 -3.51 -1.55
CA GLU A 155 8.37 -4.83 -2.15
C GLU A 155 9.49 -5.62 -1.47
N ALA A 156 10.67 -5.00 -1.32
CA ALA A 156 11.82 -5.63 -0.67
C ALA A 156 11.52 -6.00 0.79
N GLY A 157 10.82 -5.10 1.49
CA GLY A 157 10.36 -5.27 2.86
C GLY A 157 9.41 -6.47 3.03
N LEU A 158 8.39 -6.54 2.18
CA LEU A 158 7.41 -7.63 2.16
C LEU A 158 8.07 -8.97 1.82
N ARG A 159 8.93 -9.00 0.80
CA ARG A 159 9.72 -10.20 0.45
C ARG A 159 10.54 -10.71 1.64
N ARG A 160 11.19 -9.82 2.39
CA ARG A 160 11.96 -10.18 3.59
C ARG A 160 11.05 -10.64 4.73
N HIS A 161 9.89 -10.02 4.91
CA HIS A 161 8.92 -10.42 5.90
C HIS A 161 8.42 -11.85 5.62
N LEU A 162 7.96 -12.13 4.39
CA LEU A 162 7.50 -13.45 3.97
C LEU A 162 8.56 -14.54 4.15
N ARG A 163 9.83 -14.28 3.78
CA ARG A 163 10.92 -15.26 4.00
C ARG A 163 11.12 -15.63 5.47
N ARG A 164 10.94 -14.67 6.38
CA ARG A 164 11.10 -14.92 7.83
C ARG A 164 9.93 -15.72 8.40
N THR A 165 8.72 -15.48 7.90
CA THR A 165 7.51 -16.18 8.36
C THR A 165 7.36 -17.59 7.75
N THR A 166 7.95 -17.84 6.58
CA THR A 166 7.91 -19.15 5.91
C THR A 166 9.13 -20.04 6.24
N ALA A 167 10.18 -19.51 6.85
CA ALA A 167 11.28 -20.34 7.34
C ALA A 167 10.73 -21.34 8.38
N PRO A 168 11.05 -22.64 8.28
CA PRO A 168 10.61 -23.60 9.29
C PRO A 168 11.13 -23.13 10.64
N THR A 169 10.26 -23.09 11.63
CA THR A 169 10.62 -22.93 13.05
C THR A 169 11.43 -24.15 13.47
N GLY A 170 12.68 -24.24 13.04
CA GLY A 170 13.70 -25.09 13.63
C GLY A 170 14.16 -24.44 14.92
N ARG A 171 13.37 -24.59 15.99
CA ARG A 171 13.90 -24.48 17.35
C ARG A 171 13.82 -25.85 18.00
N HIS A 172 15.02 -26.42 18.11
CA HIS A 172 15.41 -27.50 18.98
C HIS A 172 14.68 -27.45 20.33
N GLN A 173 14.04 -28.57 20.67
CA GLN A 173 14.00 -29.05 22.04
C GLN A 173 15.44 -29.27 22.51
N ARG A 174 15.81 -28.67 23.65
CA ARG A 174 16.62 -29.30 24.68
C ARG A 174 16.09 -28.86 26.03
#